data_AF-A0A9W7L6N5-F1
#
_entry.id   AF-A0A9W7L6N5-F1
#
_cell.length_a   1.000
_cell.length_b   1.000
_cell.length_c   1.000
_cell.angle_alpha   90.00
_cell.angle_beta   90.00
_cell.angle_gamma   90.00
#
_symmetry.space_group_name_H-M   'P 1'
#
loop_
_entity.id
_entity.type
_entity.pdbx_description
1 polymer ?
#
loop_
_entity_poly.entity_id
_entity_poly.type
_entity_poly.pdbx_seq_one_letter_code
_entity_poly.pdbx_strand_id
1 'polypeptide(L)'
;MLALFLVAFVLSSVVVASDLPYGLVGRSLDSSSSLRFGWPGSGLTFLVARQEDIVDVTISLSLPPIKWYDLEGQVSDGARMAVFIDGQLQDSYLIVPSETPTDVKISVPSAGGRVDVLRVSEDIYSTDDMNSVILTSFKSTAPTSPPPPRPLNIHFVGDSDTAGFGIHSHPYDPACLNPYNLWSKVGDASLSWASQLADLLDADRTITAVSGVGIESAYGCKPFAEYADNALPFLYDDSSKWDYASTPSPDLVLVLLGPNDCGKSNGNECPTEFVEKYSDLLLSYDNHYGGQSQIISVIGGSSSGQNPALIEAIAAATTKANADLAKPSPVITLTPSIWNEINDHSNGFNGCFGHYNEKGHALVASDIRDQLVKGGWV
;
A
#
# COMPACT_ATOMS: atom_id res chain seq x y z
N MET A 1 -8.27 63.12 -15.20
CA MET A 1 -8.99 62.09 -14.41
C MET A 1 -8.70 60.74 -15.03
N LEU A 2 -7.68 60.04 -14.53
CA LEU A 2 -7.35 58.68 -14.96
C LEU A 2 -7.85 57.75 -13.85
N ALA A 3 -8.81 56.89 -14.17
CA ALA A 3 -9.38 55.93 -13.22
C ALA A 3 -8.42 54.75 -13.06
N LEU A 4 -7.93 54.54 -11.84
CA LEU A 4 -7.15 53.36 -11.46
C LEU A 4 -8.14 52.24 -11.10
N PHE A 5 -8.19 51.19 -11.91
CA PHE A 5 -8.90 49.95 -11.58
C PHE A 5 -8.07 49.19 -10.54
N LEU A 6 -8.61 49.07 -9.32
CA LEU A 6 -8.08 48.16 -8.31
C LEU A 6 -8.52 46.74 -8.70
N VAL A 7 -7.59 45.92 -9.18
CA VAL A 7 -7.80 44.48 -9.33
C VAL A 7 -7.71 43.86 -7.94
N ALA A 8 -8.84 43.35 -7.44
CA ALA A 8 -8.87 42.57 -6.21
C ALA A 8 -8.13 41.25 -6.46
N PHE A 9 -6.96 41.09 -5.84
CA PHE A 9 -6.32 39.79 -5.70
C PHE A 9 -7.20 38.93 -4.78
N VAL A 10 -7.83 37.90 -5.36
CA VAL A 10 -8.37 36.80 -4.57
C VAL A 10 -7.17 36.01 -4.06
N LEU A 11 -6.83 36.22 -2.78
CA LEU A 11 -5.90 35.38 -2.06
C LEU A 11 -6.48 33.97 -2.06
N SER A 12 -5.87 33.04 -2.79
CA SER A 12 -6.09 31.61 -2.59
C SER A 12 -5.62 31.30 -1.17
N SER A 13 -6.56 31.09 -0.25
CA SER A 13 -6.25 30.54 1.06
C SER A 13 -5.65 29.16 0.84
N VAL A 14 -4.34 29.05 1.07
CA VAL A 14 -3.67 27.77 1.28
C VAL A 14 -4.39 27.14 2.47
N VAL A 15 -5.16 26.09 2.21
CA VAL A 15 -5.63 25.20 3.27
C VAL A 15 -4.35 24.55 3.80
N VAL A 16 -3.87 25.05 4.94
CA VAL A 16 -2.85 24.36 5.71
C VAL A 16 -3.51 23.06 6.17
N ALA A 17 -2.83 21.92 6.04
CA ALA A 17 -3.33 20.60 6.41
C ALA A 17 -3.84 20.47 7.88
N SER A 18 -3.77 21.54 8.68
CA SER A 18 -4.25 21.63 10.06
C SER A 18 -5.77 21.74 10.24
N ASP A 19 -6.55 21.98 9.18
CA ASP A 19 -7.99 22.26 9.29
C ASP A 19 -8.91 21.13 8.80
N LEU A 20 -8.34 20.04 8.29
CA LEU A 20 -9.14 18.89 7.85
C LEU A 20 -9.64 18.09 9.07
N PRO A 21 -10.87 17.54 9.03
CA PRO A 21 -11.41 16.71 10.11
C PRO A 21 -10.78 15.30 10.17
N TYR A 22 -9.79 15.02 9.32
CA TYR A 22 -9.11 13.73 9.17
C TYR A 22 -7.68 13.93 8.64
N GLY A 23 -6.83 12.93 8.84
CA GLY A 23 -5.55 12.74 8.18
C GLY A 23 -5.65 11.70 7.05
N LEU A 24 -4.57 11.59 6.28
CA LEU A 24 -4.45 10.68 5.14
C LEU A 24 -3.51 9.52 5.51
N VAL A 25 -3.86 8.32 5.05
CA VAL A 25 -3.02 7.12 5.18
C VAL A 25 -2.54 6.72 3.80
N GLY A 26 -1.23 6.52 3.65
CA GLY A 26 -0.59 6.20 2.39
C GLY A 26 -0.64 7.34 1.37
N ARG A 27 -0.39 7.01 0.10
CA ARG A 27 -0.40 7.99 -0.99
C ARG A 27 -1.82 8.29 -1.45
N SER A 28 -2.04 9.56 -1.75
CA SER A 28 -3.29 10.09 -2.26
C SER A 28 -3.05 11.18 -3.30
N LEU A 29 -4.00 11.40 -4.18
CA LEU A 29 -3.99 12.55 -5.07
C LEU A 29 -5.05 13.55 -4.60
N ASP A 30 -4.60 14.69 -4.10
CA ASP A 30 -5.46 15.81 -3.73
C ASP A 30 -5.49 16.83 -4.87
N SER A 31 -6.69 17.16 -5.33
CA SER A 31 -6.93 18.23 -6.29
C SER A 31 -7.95 19.21 -5.72
N SER A 32 -8.04 20.41 -6.29
CA SER A 32 -8.98 21.45 -5.84
C SER A 32 -10.46 21.03 -5.81
N SER A 33 -10.81 19.87 -6.39
CA SER A 33 -12.18 19.35 -6.43
C SER A 33 -12.35 17.89 -5.97
N SER A 34 -11.28 17.15 -5.66
CA SER A 34 -11.42 15.76 -5.21
C SER A 34 -10.18 15.21 -4.52
N LEU A 35 -10.35 14.55 -3.37
CA LEU A 35 -9.34 13.69 -2.76
C LEU A 35 -9.53 12.25 -3.25
N ARG A 36 -8.45 11.65 -3.73
CA ARG A 36 -8.43 10.30 -4.30
C ARG A 36 -7.38 9.43 -3.64
N PHE A 37 -7.68 8.15 -3.46
CA PHE A 37 -6.70 7.15 -3.02
C PHE A 37 -6.94 5.82 -3.73
N GLY A 38 -5.86 5.09 -4.00
CA GLY A 38 -5.87 3.94 -4.92
C GLY A 38 -4.99 2.78 -4.46
N TRP A 39 -3.92 3.06 -3.74
CA TRP A 39 -3.02 2.03 -3.25
C TRP A 39 -3.66 1.14 -2.17
N PRO A 40 -3.29 -0.14 -2.07
CA PRO A 40 -3.70 -0.98 -0.95
C PRO A 40 -3.27 -0.34 0.38
N GLY A 41 -4.14 -0.40 1.38
CA GLY A 41 -3.92 0.19 2.71
C GLY A 41 -4.05 1.73 2.77
N SER A 42 -4.33 2.41 1.66
CA SER A 42 -4.53 3.88 1.66
C SER A 42 -5.94 4.28 2.08
N GLY A 43 -6.11 5.50 2.61
CA GLY A 43 -7.42 5.98 3.04
C GLY A 43 -7.37 7.15 4.01
N LEU A 44 -8.32 7.17 4.95
CA LEU A 44 -8.49 8.25 5.94
C LEU A 44 -8.23 7.73 7.34
N THR A 45 -7.73 8.61 8.21
CA THR A 45 -7.61 8.37 9.65
C THR A 45 -8.08 9.57 10.44
N PHE A 46 -8.79 9.39 11.55
CA PHE A 46 -9.22 10.50 12.40
C PHE A 46 -9.44 10.07 13.85
N LEU A 47 -9.28 11.01 14.77
CA LEU A 47 -9.60 10.87 16.17
C LEU A 47 -10.99 11.42 16.45
N VAL A 48 -11.72 10.67 17.26
CA VAL A 48 -12.93 11.14 17.95
C VAL A 48 -12.60 11.22 19.43
N ALA A 49 -12.66 12.43 20.00
CA ALA A 49 -12.52 12.60 21.44
C ALA A 49 -13.76 12.05 22.17
N ARG A 50 -13.58 11.65 23.43
CA ARG A 50 -14.68 11.19 24.30
C ARG A 50 -15.86 12.18 24.26
N GLN A 51 -17.05 11.66 24.01
CA GLN A 51 -18.32 12.38 24.00
C GLN A 51 -19.29 11.82 25.07
N GLU A 52 -20.43 12.48 25.26
CA GLU A 52 -21.52 11.96 26.10
C GLU A 52 -22.27 10.82 25.38
N ASP A 53 -22.53 11.00 24.09
CA ASP A 53 -23.26 10.06 23.23
C ASP A 53 -22.33 9.38 22.21
N ILE A 54 -22.88 8.41 21.47
CA ILE A 54 -22.23 7.82 20.29
C ILE A 54 -22.01 8.92 19.24
N VAL A 55 -20.85 8.89 18.58
CA VAL A 55 -20.55 9.79 17.47
C VAL A 55 -20.78 9.06 16.16
N ASP A 56 -21.76 9.51 15.41
CA ASP A 56 -21.97 9.04 14.04
C ASP A 56 -21.13 9.86 13.07
N VAL A 57 -20.39 9.14 12.23
CA VAL A 57 -19.62 9.67 11.10
C VAL A 57 -20.14 9.01 9.82
N THR A 58 -20.31 9.81 8.77
CA THR A 58 -20.66 9.34 7.43
C THR A 58 -19.63 9.84 6.43
N ILE A 59 -19.02 8.90 5.72
CA ILE A 59 -18.05 9.16 4.66
C ILE A 59 -18.67 8.68 3.35
N SER A 60 -18.88 9.60 2.41
CA SER A 60 -19.45 9.27 1.10
C SER A 60 -18.32 9.06 0.10
N LEU A 61 -18.24 7.86 -0.47
CA LEU A 61 -17.18 7.43 -1.38
C LEU A 61 -17.75 7.11 -2.75
N SER A 62 -17.13 7.64 -3.81
CA SER A 62 -17.47 7.31 -5.19
C SER A 62 -16.37 6.46 -5.82
N LEU A 63 -16.80 5.49 -6.61
CA LEU A 63 -15.95 4.79 -7.55
C LEU A 63 -16.48 5.09 -8.96
N PRO A 64 -15.71 5.78 -9.82
CA PRO A 64 -16.19 6.16 -11.15
C PRO A 64 -16.70 4.96 -11.96
N PRO A 65 -17.88 5.07 -12.60
CA PRO A 65 -18.46 4.01 -13.43
C PRO A 65 -17.76 3.94 -14.79
N ILE A 66 -16.54 3.42 -14.83
CA ILE A 66 -15.91 3.02 -16.09
C ILE A 66 -15.82 1.51 -16.18
N LYS A 67 -15.81 1.00 -17.41
CA LYS A 67 -15.75 -0.43 -17.73
C LYS A 67 -14.40 -1.00 -17.31
N TRP A 68 -14.41 -1.59 -16.13
CA TRP A 68 -13.41 -2.52 -15.63
C TRP A 68 -13.35 -3.71 -16.59
N TYR A 69 -12.17 -3.99 -17.09
CA TYR A 69 -11.91 -5.17 -17.90
C TYR A 69 -10.68 -5.84 -17.31
N ASP A 70 -10.85 -7.05 -16.79
CA ASP A 70 -9.72 -7.99 -16.70
C ASP A 70 -9.21 -8.31 -18.12
N LEU A 71 -8.17 -9.14 -18.22
CA LEU A 71 -7.58 -9.57 -19.50
C LEU A 71 -8.59 -10.27 -20.45
N GLU A 72 -9.80 -10.59 -19.97
CA GLU A 72 -10.88 -11.30 -20.65
C GLU A 72 -12.17 -10.47 -20.79
N GLY A 73 -12.18 -9.22 -20.33
CA GLY A 73 -13.29 -8.30 -20.44
C GLY A 73 -14.37 -8.40 -19.33
N GLN A 74 -14.06 -8.95 -18.15
CA GLN A 74 -14.98 -8.95 -17.00
C GLN A 74 -14.81 -7.74 -16.08
N VAL A 75 -15.91 -7.38 -15.42
CA VAL A 75 -16.06 -6.18 -14.58
C VAL A 75 -15.55 -6.46 -13.16
N SER A 76 -14.63 -5.62 -12.67
CA SER A 76 -14.22 -5.57 -11.26
C SER A 76 -15.44 -5.45 -10.33
N ASP A 77 -15.41 -6.17 -9.22
CA ASP A 77 -16.48 -6.16 -8.23
C ASP A 77 -16.50 -4.89 -7.35
N GLY A 78 -15.47 -4.04 -7.45
CA GLY A 78 -15.39 -2.75 -6.76
C GLY A 78 -14.16 -2.62 -5.86
N ALA A 79 -14.12 -1.56 -5.04
CA ALA A 79 -13.07 -1.35 -4.05
C ALA A 79 -13.61 -1.66 -2.64
N ARG A 80 -12.91 -2.51 -1.88
CA ARG A 80 -13.28 -2.82 -0.51
C ARG A 80 -12.64 -1.84 0.47
N MET A 81 -13.49 -1.18 1.25
CA MET A 81 -13.11 -0.24 2.31
C MET A 81 -13.42 -0.87 3.67
N ALA A 82 -12.42 -1.01 4.53
CA ALA A 82 -12.60 -1.51 5.88
C ALA A 82 -12.54 -0.36 6.90
N VAL A 83 -13.38 -0.46 7.93
CA VAL A 83 -13.46 0.50 9.03
C VAL A 83 -12.87 -0.15 10.28
N PHE A 84 -11.88 0.49 10.88
CA PHE A 84 -11.27 0.08 12.13
C PHE A 84 -11.51 1.14 13.20
N ILE A 85 -11.75 0.71 14.43
CA ILE A 85 -11.73 1.58 15.63
C ILE A 85 -10.72 0.99 16.59
N ASP A 86 -9.71 1.78 16.95
CA ASP A 86 -8.57 1.38 17.78
C ASP A 86 -7.94 0.06 17.28
N GLY A 87 -7.77 -0.05 15.96
CA GLY A 87 -7.20 -1.22 15.28
C GLY A 87 -8.13 -2.43 15.15
N GLN A 88 -9.35 -2.38 15.71
CA GLN A 88 -10.31 -3.48 15.60
C GLN A 88 -11.26 -3.27 14.42
N LEU A 89 -11.35 -4.25 13.52
CA LEU A 89 -12.29 -4.24 12.41
C LEU A 89 -13.72 -4.12 12.93
N GLN A 90 -14.43 -3.09 12.47
CA GLN A 90 -15.85 -2.88 12.78
C GLN A 90 -16.75 -3.35 11.65
N ASP A 91 -16.39 -2.99 10.41
CA ASP A 91 -17.22 -3.24 9.24
C ASP A 91 -16.39 -3.14 7.94
N SER A 92 -16.95 -3.64 6.84
CA SER A 92 -16.35 -3.52 5.51
C SER A 92 -17.41 -3.22 4.44
N TYR A 93 -17.08 -2.32 3.53
CA TYR A 93 -17.96 -1.79 2.51
C TYR A 93 -17.37 -2.09 1.13
N LEU A 94 -18.19 -2.63 0.23
CA LEU A 94 -17.82 -2.74 -1.18
C LEU A 94 -18.32 -1.49 -1.91
N ILE A 95 -17.39 -0.64 -2.34
CA ILE A 95 -17.69 0.55 -3.13
C ILE A 95 -17.74 0.11 -4.59
N VAL A 96 -18.96 0.07 -5.13
CA VAL A 96 -19.20 -0.35 -6.51
C VAL A 96 -19.22 0.86 -7.46
N PRO A 97 -18.87 0.67 -8.74
CA PRO A 97 -18.93 1.74 -9.73
C PRO A 97 -20.37 2.24 -9.91
N SER A 98 -20.63 3.51 -9.61
CA SER A 98 -21.99 4.08 -9.56
C SER A 98 -21.97 5.59 -9.73
N GLU A 99 -23.06 6.16 -10.28
CA GLU A 99 -23.28 7.61 -10.30
C GLU A 99 -23.56 8.18 -8.91
N THR A 100 -24.06 7.35 -7.99
CA THR A 100 -24.35 7.74 -6.60
C THR A 100 -23.23 7.25 -5.68
N PRO A 101 -22.63 8.12 -4.83
CA PRO A 101 -21.67 7.71 -3.82
C PRO A 101 -22.24 6.66 -2.86
N THR A 102 -21.38 5.79 -2.36
CA THR A 102 -21.68 4.84 -1.28
C THR A 102 -21.35 5.48 0.06
N ASP A 103 -22.30 5.49 0.99
CA ASP A 103 -22.10 5.98 2.36
C ASP A 103 -21.51 4.88 3.25
N VAL A 104 -20.30 5.10 3.73
CA VAL A 104 -19.67 4.36 4.83
C VAL A 104 -20.14 4.99 6.13
N LYS A 105 -20.92 4.25 6.93
CA LYS A 105 -21.49 4.73 8.19
C LYS A 105 -20.73 4.14 9.36
N ILE A 106 -20.30 5.00 10.27
CA ILE A 106 -19.42 4.63 11.38
C ILE A 106 -20.04 5.17 12.65
N SER A 107 -20.30 4.28 13.62
CA SER A 107 -20.74 4.65 14.95
C SER A 107 -19.60 4.46 15.92
N VAL A 108 -18.99 5.57 16.33
CA VAL A 108 -17.86 5.57 17.26
C VAL A 108 -18.39 5.59 18.70
N PRO A 109 -17.96 4.66 19.57
CA PRO A 109 -18.39 4.64 20.97
C PRO A 109 -18.15 5.98 21.68
N SER A 110 -18.94 6.29 22.70
CA SER A 110 -18.80 7.54 23.46
C SER A 110 -17.44 7.70 24.14
N ALA A 111 -16.69 6.60 24.34
CA ALA A 111 -15.31 6.63 24.79
C ALA A 111 -14.36 7.37 23.82
N GLY A 112 -14.76 7.54 22.57
CA GLY A 112 -13.89 8.00 21.49
C GLY A 112 -13.02 6.88 20.93
N GLY A 113 -12.04 7.25 20.10
CA GLY A 113 -11.08 6.32 19.52
C GLY A 113 -10.41 6.87 18.26
N ARG A 114 -9.36 6.17 17.80
CA ARG A 114 -8.81 6.36 16.45
C ARG A 114 -9.61 5.53 15.46
N VAL A 115 -10.10 6.16 14.42
CA VAL A 115 -10.84 5.52 13.33
C VAL A 115 -9.96 5.53 12.09
N ASP A 116 -9.78 4.36 11.48
CA ASP A 116 -9.10 4.21 10.20
C ASP A 116 -10.10 3.64 9.18
N VAL A 117 -10.21 4.29 8.02
CA VAL A 117 -11.07 3.87 6.90
C VAL A 117 -10.18 3.62 5.71
N LEU A 118 -9.82 2.35 5.49
CA LEU A 118 -8.74 1.94 4.61
C LEU A 118 -9.26 1.16 3.43
N ARG A 119 -8.73 1.44 2.24
CA ARG A 119 -8.90 0.58 1.07
C ARG A 119 -8.08 -0.68 1.29
N VAL A 120 -8.73 -1.80 1.52
CA VAL A 120 -8.05 -3.08 1.78
C VAL A 120 -7.84 -3.92 0.53
N SER A 121 -8.64 -3.71 -0.52
CA SER A 121 -8.48 -4.38 -1.81
C SER A 121 -7.42 -3.70 -2.68
N GLU A 122 -6.65 -4.50 -3.40
CA GLU A 122 -5.73 -4.06 -4.44
C GLU A 122 -6.45 -3.89 -5.80
N ASP A 123 -5.86 -3.11 -6.70
CA ASP A 123 -6.14 -3.09 -8.14
C ASP A 123 -5.03 -3.84 -8.87
N ILE A 124 -5.34 -4.71 -9.82
CA ILE A 124 -4.30 -5.49 -10.51
C ILE A 124 -4.10 -5.11 -11.99
N TYR A 125 -5.12 -4.53 -12.64
CA TYR A 125 -5.04 -4.10 -14.04
C TYR A 125 -5.93 -2.89 -14.29
N SER A 126 -5.32 -1.75 -14.59
CA SER A 126 -6.02 -0.61 -15.20
C SER A 126 -5.13 0.03 -16.26
N THR A 127 -5.71 0.31 -17.43
CA THR A 127 -5.06 1.07 -18.50
C THR A 127 -5.21 2.58 -18.31
N ASP A 128 -6.07 3.02 -17.40
CA ASP A 128 -6.46 4.42 -17.26
C ASP A 128 -6.68 4.81 -15.78
N ASP A 129 -6.72 6.12 -15.52
CA ASP A 129 -6.83 6.93 -14.28
C ASP A 129 -7.93 6.57 -13.24
N MET A 130 -8.52 5.40 -13.38
CA MET A 130 -9.95 5.20 -13.18
C MET A 130 -10.29 4.33 -11.97
N ASN A 131 -9.29 3.75 -11.30
CA ASN A 131 -9.50 2.85 -10.17
C ASN A 131 -9.19 3.49 -8.82
N SER A 132 -9.41 4.80 -8.67
CA SER A 132 -9.26 5.47 -7.37
C SER A 132 -10.62 5.70 -6.72
N VAL A 133 -10.68 5.44 -5.41
CA VAL A 133 -11.83 5.81 -4.59
C VAL A 133 -11.76 7.31 -4.34
N ILE A 134 -12.88 7.99 -4.54
CA ILE A 134 -13.01 9.44 -4.42
C ILE A 134 -13.78 9.76 -3.14
N LEU A 135 -13.19 10.55 -2.25
CA LEU A 135 -13.92 11.14 -1.14
C LEU A 135 -14.81 12.27 -1.65
N THR A 136 -16.12 12.13 -1.47
CA THR A 136 -17.12 13.14 -1.90
C THR A 136 -17.74 13.89 -0.74
N SER A 137 -17.80 13.28 0.44
CA SER A 137 -18.30 13.95 1.65
C SER A 137 -17.72 13.32 2.91
N PHE A 138 -17.48 14.15 3.92
CA PHE A 138 -17.19 13.74 5.29
C PHE A 138 -18.13 14.52 6.22
N LYS A 139 -18.93 13.81 7.02
CA LYS A 139 -19.84 14.41 7.99
C LYS A 139 -19.69 13.69 9.32
N SER A 140 -19.59 14.46 10.40
CA SER A 140 -19.55 13.93 11.76
C SER A 140 -20.53 14.71 12.65
N THR A 141 -21.14 14.01 13.60
CA THR A 141 -22.01 14.59 14.64
C THR A 141 -21.24 15.28 15.76
N ALA A 142 -19.93 15.01 15.88
CA ALA A 142 -19.00 15.68 16.79
C ALA A 142 -17.68 16.07 16.10
N PRO A 143 -16.89 17.02 16.64
CA PRO A 143 -15.60 17.36 16.08
C PRO A 143 -14.66 16.15 15.97
N THR A 144 -13.92 16.07 14.87
CA THR A 144 -12.87 15.08 14.63
C THR A 144 -11.58 15.80 14.24
N SER A 145 -10.44 15.13 14.40
CA SER A 145 -9.14 15.69 14.02
C SER A 145 -8.22 14.60 13.45
N PRO A 146 -7.20 14.94 12.65
CA PRO A 146 -6.13 14.01 12.35
C PRO A 146 -5.48 13.49 13.65
N PRO A 147 -5.10 12.21 13.73
CA PRO A 147 -4.26 11.74 14.83
C PRO A 147 -2.87 12.36 14.75
N PRO A 148 -2.15 12.45 15.89
CA PRO A 148 -0.72 12.74 15.84
C PRO A 148 0.00 11.63 15.08
N PRO A 149 1.11 11.94 14.37
CA PRO A 149 1.96 10.93 13.75
C PRO A 149 2.43 9.91 14.79
N ARG A 150 2.54 8.65 14.37
CA ARG A 150 3.14 7.60 15.19
C ARG A 150 4.67 7.78 15.28
N PRO A 151 5.34 7.15 16.25
CA PRO A 151 6.79 7.29 16.45
C PRO A 151 7.65 6.83 15.26
N LEU A 152 7.11 5.97 14.40
CA LEU A 152 7.77 5.41 13.23
C LEU A 152 6.86 5.54 12.01
N ASN A 153 7.44 5.84 10.85
CA ASN A 153 6.76 5.82 9.54
C ASN A 153 7.50 4.87 8.59
N ILE A 154 6.80 3.87 8.05
CA ILE A 154 7.39 2.85 7.16
C ILE A 154 6.72 2.90 5.80
N HIS A 155 7.52 2.99 4.74
CA HIS A 155 7.06 2.79 3.37
C HIS A 155 7.40 1.37 2.90
N PHE A 156 6.36 0.58 2.66
CA PHE A 156 6.45 -0.76 2.11
C PHE A 156 6.32 -0.72 0.60
N VAL A 157 7.27 -1.35 -0.08
CA VAL A 157 7.37 -1.42 -1.54
C VAL A 157 7.37 -2.89 -1.92
N GLY A 158 6.44 -3.34 -2.76
CA GLY A 158 6.41 -4.76 -3.09
C GLY A 158 5.40 -5.23 -4.13
N ASP A 159 5.18 -6.53 -4.11
CA ASP A 159 4.29 -7.24 -5.02
C ASP A 159 3.01 -7.72 -4.30
N SER A 160 2.45 -8.85 -4.76
CA SER A 160 1.21 -9.44 -4.25
C SER A 160 1.26 -9.79 -2.76
N ASP A 161 2.41 -10.21 -2.22
CA ASP A 161 2.50 -10.52 -0.79
C ASP A 161 2.42 -9.25 0.07
N THR A 162 2.99 -8.15 -0.40
CA THR A 162 2.92 -6.85 0.27
C THR A 162 1.49 -6.26 0.18
N ALA A 163 0.80 -6.50 -0.93
CA ALA A 163 -0.60 -6.12 -1.12
C ALA A 163 -1.61 -6.99 -0.34
N GLY A 164 -1.18 -8.13 0.21
CA GLY A 164 -2.06 -9.06 0.94
C GLY A 164 -2.97 -9.87 0.02
N PHE A 165 -2.53 -10.17 -1.19
CA PHE A 165 -3.28 -10.93 -2.18
C PHE A 165 -3.50 -12.37 -1.73
N GLY A 166 -4.73 -12.88 -1.92
CA GLY A 166 -5.08 -14.28 -1.63
C GLY A 166 -5.27 -14.62 -0.14
N ILE A 167 -5.20 -13.63 0.75
CA ILE A 167 -5.14 -13.82 2.21
C ILE A 167 -6.41 -14.40 2.85
N HIS A 168 -7.59 -14.15 2.26
CA HIS A 168 -8.90 -14.43 2.87
C HIS A 168 -9.45 -15.84 2.65
N SER A 169 -8.70 -16.72 2.01
CA SER A 169 -9.29 -17.97 1.52
C SER A 169 -8.31 -19.14 1.60
N HIS A 170 -8.84 -20.33 1.87
CA HIS A 170 -8.06 -21.56 1.83
C HIS A 170 -7.63 -21.85 0.38
N PRO A 171 -6.46 -22.46 0.11
CA PRO A 171 -6.01 -22.82 -1.25
C PRO A 171 -7.00 -23.63 -2.11
N TYR A 172 -8.05 -24.21 -1.50
CA TYR A 172 -9.06 -25.04 -2.15
C TYR A 172 -10.46 -24.39 -2.16
N ASP A 173 -10.57 -23.14 -1.72
CA ASP A 173 -11.82 -22.40 -1.79
C ASP A 173 -12.19 -22.21 -3.28
N PRO A 174 -13.46 -22.44 -3.69
CA PRO A 174 -13.92 -22.11 -5.03
C PRO A 174 -13.62 -20.66 -5.46
N ALA A 175 -13.54 -19.72 -4.52
CA ALA A 175 -13.10 -18.35 -4.78
C ALA A 175 -11.65 -18.27 -5.28
N CYS A 176 -10.79 -19.19 -4.86
CA CYS A 176 -9.42 -19.34 -5.34
C CYS A 176 -9.32 -20.10 -6.69
N LEU A 177 -10.43 -20.61 -7.23
CA LEU A 177 -10.44 -21.37 -8.49
C LEU A 177 -10.77 -20.49 -9.71
N ASN A 178 -11.21 -19.25 -9.50
CA ASN A 178 -11.37 -18.26 -10.56
C ASN A 178 -10.60 -16.99 -10.19
N PRO A 179 -9.35 -16.83 -10.64
CA PRO A 179 -8.56 -15.65 -10.35
C PRO A 179 -9.29 -14.38 -10.79
N TYR A 180 -9.91 -14.38 -11.97
CA TYR A 180 -10.29 -13.16 -12.65
C TYR A 180 -11.49 -12.39 -12.06
N ASN A 181 -12.32 -12.99 -11.21
CA ASN A 181 -13.61 -12.41 -10.80
C ASN A 181 -13.73 -11.97 -9.33
N LEU A 182 -12.69 -12.11 -8.49
CA LEU A 182 -12.85 -11.99 -7.02
C LEU A 182 -11.70 -11.26 -6.31
N TRP A 183 -10.93 -10.42 -7.01
CA TRP A 183 -9.73 -9.79 -6.44
C TRP A 183 -9.98 -8.94 -5.19
N SER A 184 -11.07 -8.17 -5.15
CA SER A 184 -11.43 -7.41 -3.94
C SER A 184 -11.89 -8.31 -2.78
N LYS A 185 -12.24 -9.57 -3.06
CA LYS A 185 -12.70 -10.54 -2.05
C LYS A 185 -11.57 -11.38 -1.49
N VAL A 186 -10.56 -11.70 -2.30
CA VAL A 186 -9.45 -12.57 -1.87
C VAL A 186 -8.29 -11.81 -1.25
N GLY A 187 -8.07 -10.54 -1.61
CA GLY A 187 -6.96 -9.72 -1.12
C GLY A 187 -7.35 -8.74 0.00
N ASP A 188 -6.48 -8.60 1.01
CA ASP A 188 -6.66 -7.63 2.11
C ASP A 188 -5.33 -7.13 2.66
N ALA A 189 -5.00 -5.91 2.28
CA ALA A 189 -3.78 -5.24 2.68
C ALA A 189 -3.69 -4.98 4.19
N SER A 190 -4.82 -4.89 4.92
CA SER A 190 -4.79 -4.69 6.38
C SER A 190 -4.28 -5.90 7.14
N LEU A 191 -4.35 -7.08 6.51
CA LEU A 191 -3.88 -8.34 7.05
C LEU A 191 -2.51 -8.75 6.49
N SER A 192 -1.92 -7.97 5.56
CA SER A 192 -0.62 -8.30 4.97
C SER A 192 0.53 -8.15 5.96
N TRP A 193 1.69 -8.72 5.63
CA TRP A 193 2.89 -8.62 6.47
C TRP A 193 3.30 -7.17 6.72
N ALA A 194 3.03 -6.28 5.77
CA ALA A 194 3.32 -4.86 5.87
C ALA A 194 2.47 -4.20 6.95
N SER A 195 1.16 -4.41 6.92
CA SER A 195 0.25 -3.88 7.94
C SER A 195 0.52 -4.48 9.31
N GLN A 196 0.71 -5.80 9.39
CA GLN A 196 1.01 -6.49 10.65
C GLN A 196 2.36 -6.03 11.24
N LEU A 197 3.39 -5.81 10.43
CA LEU A 197 4.67 -5.28 10.90
C LEU A 197 4.53 -3.84 11.42
N ALA A 198 3.78 -2.99 10.69
CA ALA A 198 3.52 -1.64 11.15
C ALA A 198 2.78 -1.62 12.49
N ASP A 199 1.80 -2.51 12.68
CA ASP A 199 1.06 -2.62 13.93
C ASP A 199 1.96 -3.14 15.08
N LEU A 200 2.84 -4.11 14.81
CA LEU A 200 3.83 -4.61 15.78
C LEU A 200 4.84 -3.55 16.25
N LEU A 201 5.10 -2.55 15.40
CA LEU A 201 6.07 -1.48 15.64
C LEU A 201 5.44 -0.15 16.04
N ASP A 202 4.11 -0.09 16.19
CA ASP A 202 3.39 1.16 16.41
C ASP A 202 3.75 2.22 15.35
N ALA A 203 3.69 1.85 14.06
CA ALA A 203 4.15 2.66 12.95
C ALA A 203 3.01 3.12 12.03
N ASP A 204 3.10 4.37 11.54
CA ASP A 204 2.35 4.77 10.37
C ASP A 204 2.93 4.07 9.13
N ARG A 205 2.09 3.83 8.12
CA ARG A 205 2.46 3.05 6.95
C ARG A 205 2.02 3.66 5.64
N THR A 206 2.86 3.51 4.64
CA THR A 206 2.52 3.66 3.23
C THR A 206 2.80 2.33 2.54
N ILE A 207 1.87 1.84 1.72
CA ILE A 207 2.06 0.60 0.96
C ILE A 207 1.95 0.94 -0.53
N THR A 208 3.03 0.70 -1.28
CA THR A 208 3.02 0.73 -2.76
C THR A 208 3.29 -0.68 -3.26
N ALA A 209 2.21 -1.38 -3.60
CA ALA A 209 2.28 -2.78 -3.99
C ALA A 209 1.33 -3.09 -5.14
N VAL A 210 1.81 -3.91 -6.08
CA VAL A 210 1.05 -4.39 -7.23
C VAL A 210 1.32 -5.88 -7.44
N SER A 211 0.27 -6.70 -7.45
CA SER A 211 0.34 -8.13 -7.66
C SER A 211 0.96 -8.47 -9.00
N GLY A 212 1.88 -9.44 -9.00
CA GLY A 212 2.59 -9.90 -10.19
C GLY A 212 3.70 -8.97 -10.69
N VAL A 213 3.86 -7.78 -10.10
CA VAL A 213 4.92 -6.84 -10.48
C VAL A 213 6.30 -7.39 -10.12
N GLY A 214 7.30 -7.05 -10.94
CA GLY A 214 8.71 -7.33 -10.69
C GLY A 214 9.55 -6.07 -10.89
N ILE A 215 10.86 -6.22 -10.74
CA ILE A 215 11.82 -5.20 -11.19
C ILE A 215 11.76 -5.04 -12.71
N GLU A 216 11.56 -6.15 -13.41
CA GLU A 216 11.21 -6.21 -14.82
C GLU A 216 9.71 -6.49 -15.01
N SER A 217 9.25 -6.37 -16.26
CA SER A 217 7.91 -6.79 -16.63
C SER A 217 7.69 -8.27 -16.32
N ALA A 218 6.76 -8.56 -15.43
CA ALA A 218 6.36 -9.91 -15.04
C ALA A 218 4.83 -9.99 -14.97
N TYR A 219 4.25 -11.17 -15.24
CA TYR A 219 2.80 -11.41 -15.18
C TYR A 219 1.91 -10.40 -15.93
N GLY A 220 2.40 -9.83 -17.02
CA GLY A 220 1.65 -8.81 -17.79
C GLY A 220 1.61 -7.43 -17.13
N CYS A 221 2.30 -7.24 -16.00
CA CYS A 221 2.51 -5.96 -15.37
C CYS A 221 3.71 -5.23 -16.00
N LYS A 222 3.70 -3.89 -15.92
CA LYS A 222 4.88 -3.09 -16.23
C LYS A 222 5.96 -3.33 -15.16
N PRO A 223 7.22 -2.92 -15.38
CA PRO A 223 8.24 -2.88 -14.33
C PRO A 223 7.78 -2.01 -13.15
N PHE A 224 8.14 -2.36 -11.90
CA PHE A 224 7.71 -1.62 -10.71
C PHE A 224 8.09 -0.12 -10.76
N ALA A 225 9.21 0.22 -11.39
CA ALA A 225 9.66 1.61 -11.58
C ALA A 225 8.61 2.51 -12.25
N GLU A 226 7.72 1.96 -13.08
CA GLU A 226 6.62 2.70 -13.73
C GLU A 226 5.49 3.07 -12.76
N TYR A 227 5.45 2.42 -11.60
CA TYR A 227 4.46 2.64 -10.53
C TYR A 227 5.05 3.40 -9.34
N ALA A 228 6.36 3.28 -9.13
CA ALA A 228 7.07 3.69 -7.92
C ALA A 228 6.82 5.15 -7.51
N ASP A 229 6.57 6.03 -8.48
CA ASP A 229 6.38 7.46 -8.26
C ASP A 229 4.93 7.94 -8.36
N ASN A 230 3.96 7.05 -8.58
CA ASN A 230 2.59 7.48 -8.76
C ASN A 230 1.90 7.72 -7.40
N ALA A 231 1.10 8.79 -7.31
CA ALA A 231 0.20 9.04 -6.17
C ALA A 231 -0.97 8.04 -6.16
N LEU A 232 -1.37 7.56 -7.34
CA LEU A 232 -2.35 6.49 -7.55
C LEU A 232 -1.71 5.40 -8.44
N PRO A 233 -1.90 4.11 -8.14
CA PRO A 233 -1.10 3.03 -8.73
C PRO A 233 -1.05 3.05 -10.27
N PHE A 234 -2.20 3.20 -10.93
CA PHE A 234 -2.32 3.09 -12.38
C PHE A 234 -2.52 4.42 -13.10
N LEU A 235 -2.22 5.53 -12.44
CA LEU A 235 -2.26 6.86 -13.04
C LEU A 235 -0.85 7.26 -13.49
N TYR A 236 -0.63 7.33 -14.80
CA TYR A 236 0.71 7.48 -15.37
C TYR A 236 1.00 8.89 -15.90
N ASP A 237 0.11 9.86 -15.68
CA ASP A 237 0.35 11.24 -16.08
C ASP A 237 1.34 11.95 -15.13
N ASP A 238 2.06 12.96 -15.63
CA ASP A 238 3.04 13.71 -14.81
C ASP A 238 2.38 14.52 -13.67
N SER A 239 1.10 14.86 -13.80
CA SER A 239 0.34 15.58 -12.76
C SER A 239 -0.11 14.70 -11.60
N SER A 240 0.14 13.40 -11.69
CA SER A 240 -0.27 12.39 -10.71
C SER A 240 0.88 11.77 -9.94
N LYS A 241 2.10 12.26 -10.16
CA LYS A 241 3.26 11.83 -9.38
C LYS A 241 3.08 12.23 -7.93
N TRP A 242 3.59 11.38 -7.05
CA TRP A 242 3.56 11.61 -5.62
C TRP A 242 4.42 12.83 -5.28
N ASP A 243 3.87 13.74 -4.48
CA ASP A 243 4.60 14.91 -4.02
C ASP A 243 5.47 14.55 -2.81
N TYR A 244 6.66 14.04 -3.10
CA TYR A 244 7.67 13.74 -2.09
C TYR A 244 8.15 14.99 -1.33
N ALA A 245 8.06 16.18 -1.93
CA ALA A 245 8.58 17.40 -1.31
C ALA A 245 7.68 17.95 -0.19
N SER A 246 6.36 17.73 -0.30
CA SER A 246 5.40 18.12 0.74
C SER A 246 5.09 17.00 1.75
N THR A 247 5.67 15.80 1.55
CA THR A 247 5.46 14.64 2.41
C THR A 247 6.67 14.41 3.32
N PRO A 248 6.48 14.23 4.64
CA PRO A 248 7.55 13.79 5.52
C PRO A 248 8.19 12.48 5.02
N SER A 249 9.52 12.45 4.93
CA SER A 249 10.24 11.22 4.61
C SER A 249 9.92 10.11 5.62
N PRO A 250 9.68 8.86 5.19
CA PRO A 250 9.54 7.75 6.11
C PRO A 250 10.88 7.46 6.79
N ASP A 251 10.84 6.87 7.98
CA ASP A 251 12.05 6.42 8.66
C ASP A 251 12.67 5.24 7.93
N LEU A 252 11.82 4.31 7.48
CA LEU A 252 12.21 3.09 6.76
C LEU A 252 11.51 2.97 5.41
N VAL A 253 12.22 2.45 4.41
CA VAL A 253 11.64 1.92 3.17
C VAL A 253 11.98 0.43 3.08
N LEU A 254 10.98 -0.45 3.14
CA LEU A 254 11.17 -1.89 3.06
C LEU A 254 10.78 -2.38 1.66
N VAL A 255 11.75 -2.94 0.92
CA VAL A 255 11.58 -3.35 -0.48
C VAL A 255 11.56 -4.87 -0.59
N LEU A 256 10.39 -5.47 -0.77
CA LEU A 256 10.20 -6.89 -1.06
C LEU A 256 9.72 -7.05 -2.50
N LEU A 257 10.69 -7.10 -3.43
CA LEU A 257 10.49 -7.30 -4.87
C LEU A 257 11.54 -8.30 -5.39
N GLY A 258 11.21 -8.97 -6.50
CA GLY A 258 12.07 -10.01 -7.09
C GLY A 258 11.49 -11.42 -7.19
N PRO A 259 10.55 -11.88 -6.32
CA PRO A 259 9.91 -13.20 -6.47
C PRO A 259 9.16 -13.42 -7.79
N ASN A 260 8.89 -12.35 -8.55
CA ASN A 260 8.29 -12.44 -9.88
C ASN A 260 9.31 -12.43 -11.02
N ASP A 261 10.55 -11.99 -10.75
CA ASP A 261 11.61 -11.84 -11.74
C ASP A 261 12.41 -13.13 -11.92
N CYS A 262 12.82 -13.76 -10.81
CA CYS A 262 13.82 -14.82 -10.82
C CYS A 262 13.21 -16.22 -10.68
N GLY A 263 13.79 -17.20 -11.38
CA GLY A 263 13.40 -18.61 -11.26
C GLY A 263 12.16 -19.02 -12.08
N LYS A 264 11.73 -18.19 -13.04
CA LYS A 264 10.63 -18.52 -13.96
C LYS A 264 11.15 -18.74 -15.37
N SER A 265 10.79 -19.89 -15.95
CA SER A 265 10.99 -20.30 -17.36
C SER A 265 12.43 -20.57 -17.86
N ASN A 266 13.48 -19.95 -17.30
CA ASN A 266 14.85 -20.05 -17.82
C ASN A 266 15.87 -20.56 -16.77
N GLY A 267 15.51 -21.60 -16.01
CA GLY A 267 16.46 -22.32 -15.15
C GLY A 267 17.11 -21.44 -14.08
N ASN A 268 16.42 -21.23 -12.96
CA ASN A 268 16.97 -20.57 -11.76
C ASN A 268 17.60 -19.17 -11.91
N GLU A 269 17.67 -18.56 -13.10
CA GLU A 269 18.32 -17.27 -13.32
C GLU A 269 17.35 -16.08 -13.08
N CYS A 270 17.93 -14.90 -12.85
CA CYS A 270 17.25 -13.61 -12.87
C CYS A 270 17.44 -12.94 -14.24
N PRO A 271 16.59 -11.97 -14.63
CA PRO A 271 16.80 -11.16 -15.81
C PRO A 271 18.17 -10.45 -15.79
N THR A 272 18.82 -10.33 -16.95
CA THR A 272 20.16 -9.74 -17.08
C THR A 272 20.27 -8.32 -16.49
N GLU A 273 19.20 -7.53 -16.60
CA GLU A 273 19.16 -6.13 -16.16
C GLU A 273 18.69 -5.97 -14.71
N PHE A 274 18.37 -7.06 -13.99
CA PHE A 274 17.82 -7.01 -12.63
C PHE A 274 18.71 -6.21 -11.67
N VAL A 275 20.01 -6.48 -11.67
CA VAL A 275 20.97 -5.82 -10.76
C VAL A 275 20.99 -4.31 -10.97
N GLU A 276 20.94 -3.86 -12.22
CA GLU A 276 20.93 -2.44 -12.56
C GLU A 276 19.63 -1.78 -12.10
N LYS A 277 18.48 -2.33 -12.54
CA LYS A 277 17.17 -1.73 -12.28
C LYS A 277 16.77 -1.78 -10.80
N TYR A 278 17.13 -2.83 -10.08
CA TYR A 278 16.92 -2.89 -8.63
C TYR A 278 17.78 -1.82 -7.92
N SER A 279 19.05 -1.67 -8.32
CA SER A 279 19.92 -0.61 -7.78
C SER A 279 19.34 0.79 -8.05
N ASP A 280 18.85 1.04 -9.26
CA ASP A 280 18.23 2.31 -9.65
C ASP A 280 16.96 2.60 -8.84
N LEU A 281 16.16 1.58 -8.53
CA LEU A 281 14.98 1.71 -7.67
C LEU A 281 15.35 2.11 -6.24
N LEU A 282 16.44 1.55 -5.68
CA LEU A 282 16.90 1.97 -4.35
C LEU A 282 17.37 3.43 -4.36
N LEU A 283 18.15 3.80 -5.38
CA LEU A 283 18.64 5.17 -5.55
C LEU A 283 17.51 6.16 -5.79
N SER A 284 16.44 5.79 -6.49
CA SER A 284 15.31 6.68 -6.71
C SER A 284 14.61 7.02 -5.39
N TYR A 285 14.36 6.04 -4.52
CA TYR A 285 13.79 6.30 -3.19
C TYR A 285 14.72 7.14 -2.31
N ASP A 286 16.03 6.88 -2.33
CA ASP A 286 17.00 7.67 -1.57
C ASP A 286 16.97 9.13 -2.01
N ASN A 287 16.98 9.38 -3.32
CA ASN A 287 16.89 10.71 -3.90
C ASN A 287 15.57 11.40 -3.57
N HIS A 288 14.44 10.72 -3.74
CA HIS A 288 13.10 11.27 -3.47
C HIS A 288 12.93 11.67 -1.99
N TYR A 289 13.52 10.92 -1.07
CA TYR A 289 13.48 11.22 0.36
C TYR A 289 14.70 12.02 0.86
N GLY A 290 15.56 12.49 -0.04
CA GLY A 290 16.72 13.32 0.29
C GLY A 290 17.75 12.63 1.21
N GLY A 291 17.91 11.31 1.09
CA GLY A 291 18.83 10.51 1.88
C GLY A 291 18.45 10.31 3.35
N GLN A 292 17.21 10.66 3.73
CA GLN A 292 16.77 10.64 5.13
C GLN A 292 16.30 9.25 5.57
N SER A 293 15.70 8.47 4.67
CA SER A 293 15.14 7.16 4.99
C SER A 293 16.22 6.07 5.02
N GLN A 294 16.11 5.08 5.90
CA GLN A 294 16.87 3.84 5.77
C GLN A 294 16.12 2.90 4.83
N ILE A 295 16.69 2.66 3.65
CA ILE A 295 16.14 1.71 2.67
C ILE A 295 16.69 0.33 3.00
N ILE A 296 15.84 -0.70 3.04
CA ILE A 296 16.19 -2.08 3.41
C ILE A 296 15.59 -3.02 2.36
N SER A 297 16.44 -3.82 1.74
CA SER A 297 16.01 -4.89 0.84
C SER A 297 15.60 -6.12 1.63
N VAL A 298 14.40 -6.63 1.35
CA VAL A 298 13.82 -7.81 1.99
C VAL A 298 13.81 -8.96 0.99
N ILE A 299 14.52 -10.04 1.32
CA ILE A 299 14.47 -11.31 0.59
C ILE A 299 13.46 -12.22 1.28
N GLY A 300 12.44 -12.64 0.54
CA GLY A 300 11.36 -13.47 1.04
C GLY A 300 10.18 -13.39 0.10
N GLY A 301 8.97 -13.54 0.64
CA GLY A 301 7.76 -13.66 -0.18
C GLY A 301 7.57 -15.09 -0.71
N SER A 302 6.37 -15.34 -1.20
CA SER A 302 5.91 -16.59 -1.79
C SER A 302 6.66 -16.90 -3.09
N SER A 303 6.32 -17.99 -3.76
CA SER A 303 6.92 -18.37 -5.05
C SER A 303 8.44 -18.56 -4.96
N SER A 304 9.24 -17.67 -5.57
CA SER A 304 10.69 -17.81 -5.70
C SER A 304 11.44 -16.89 -4.73
N GLY A 305 10.79 -16.47 -3.64
CA GLY A 305 11.34 -15.55 -2.64
C GLY A 305 12.65 -15.98 -1.96
N GLN A 306 13.01 -17.27 -2.02
CA GLN A 306 14.32 -17.78 -1.60
C GLN A 306 15.12 -18.47 -2.72
N ASN A 307 14.84 -18.11 -3.98
CA ASN A 307 15.66 -18.59 -5.09
C ASN A 307 17.13 -18.10 -4.90
N PRO A 308 18.14 -18.99 -5.02
CA PRO A 308 19.54 -18.61 -4.86
C PRO A 308 20.00 -17.47 -5.78
N ALA A 309 19.57 -17.46 -7.04
CA ALA A 309 19.93 -16.37 -7.96
C ALA A 309 19.27 -15.05 -7.57
N LEU A 310 18.05 -15.08 -7.01
CA LEU A 310 17.42 -13.87 -6.48
C LEU A 310 18.23 -13.31 -5.30
N ILE A 311 18.68 -14.18 -4.39
CA ILE A 311 19.52 -13.79 -3.26
C ILE A 311 20.82 -13.15 -3.75
N GLU A 312 21.50 -13.80 -4.70
CA GLU A 312 22.74 -13.29 -5.30
C GLU A 312 22.52 -11.96 -6.03
N ALA A 313 21.43 -11.83 -6.79
CA ALA A 313 21.12 -10.63 -7.55
C ALA A 313 20.77 -9.44 -6.65
N ILE A 314 19.99 -9.64 -5.57
CA ILE A 314 19.70 -8.58 -4.59
C ILE A 314 20.98 -8.18 -3.83
N ALA A 315 21.83 -9.13 -3.45
CA ALA A 315 23.12 -8.82 -2.82
C ALA A 315 24.04 -8.01 -3.76
N ALA A 316 24.06 -8.35 -5.05
CA ALA A 316 24.82 -7.58 -6.06
C ALA A 316 24.24 -6.17 -6.28
N ALA A 317 22.91 -6.05 -6.38
CA ALA A 317 22.22 -4.78 -6.57
C ALA A 317 22.42 -3.82 -5.39
N THR A 318 22.27 -4.33 -4.17
CA THR A 318 22.51 -3.53 -2.95
C THR A 318 23.98 -3.14 -2.81
N THR A 319 24.92 -4.04 -3.12
CA THR A 319 26.35 -3.70 -3.14
C THR A 319 26.65 -2.57 -4.14
N LYS A 320 26.05 -2.62 -5.33
CA LYS A 320 26.16 -1.56 -6.33
C LYS A 320 25.56 -0.24 -5.81
N ALA A 321 24.32 -0.25 -5.35
CA ALA A 321 23.63 0.94 -4.85
C ALA A 321 24.35 1.60 -3.66
N ASN A 322 24.96 0.80 -2.77
CA ASN A 322 25.69 1.27 -1.59
C ASN A 322 26.91 2.15 -1.92
N ALA A 323 27.36 2.19 -3.18
CA ALA A 323 28.37 3.15 -3.61
C ALA A 323 27.85 4.60 -3.61
N ASP A 324 26.55 4.79 -3.84
CA ASP A 324 25.93 6.09 -4.09
C ASP A 324 24.82 6.47 -3.09
N LEU A 325 24.26 5.49 -2.34
CA LEU A 325 23.24 5.75 -1.32
C LEU A 325 23.76 6.59 -0.14
N ALA A 326 22.93 7.50 0.37
CA ALA A 326 23.25 8.28 1.56
C ALA A 326 23.41 7.40 2.82
N LYS A 327 22.62 6.33 2.93
CA LYS A 327 22.72 5.29 3.96
C LYS A 327 22.83 3.94 3.28
N PRO A 328 23.84 3.11 3.61
CA PRO A 328 23.94 1.76 3.03
C PRO A 328 22.64 0.98 3.26
N SER A 329 22.11 0.37 2.20
CA SER A 329 20.95 -0.50 2.23
C SER A 329 21.35 -1.89 2.74
N PRO A 330 20.91 -2.30 3.95
CA PRO A 330 21.07 -3.66 4.42
C PRO A 330 20.11 -4.60 3.67
N VAL A 331 20.51 -5.86 3.61
CA VAL A 331 19.67 -6.96 3.14
C VAL A 331 19.22 -7.76 4.36
N ILE A 332 17.91 -7.90 4.54
CA ILE A 332 17.32 -8.86 5.47
C ILE A 332 16.74 -10.02 4.67
N THR A 333 16.87 -11.23 5.20
CA THR A 333 16.37 -12.45 4.53
C THR A 333 15.46 -13.15 5.49
N LEU A 334 14.21 -13.42 5.08
CA LEU A 334 13.28 -14.22 5.86
C LEU A 334 14.00 -15.51 6.28
N THR A 335 13.99 -15.84 7.57
CA THR A 335 14.74 -17.00 8.06
C THR A 335 14.37 -18.26 7.26
N PRO A 336 15.33 -19.00 6.67
CA PRO A 336 15.01 -20.12 5.76
C PRO A 336 14.09 -21.20 6.35
N SER A 337 14.19 -21.49 7.65
CA SER A 337 13.26 -22.42 8.31
C SER A 337 11.83 -21.88 8.35
N ILE A 338 11.65 -20.58 8.59
CA ILE A 338 10.35 -19.92 8.60
C ILE A 338 9.78 -19.86 7.18
N TRP A 339 10.59 -19.49 6.19
CA TRP A 339 10.14 -19.49 4.79
C TRP A 339 9.70 -20.89 4.34
N ASN A 340 10.47 -21.94 4.66
CA ASN A 340 10.10 -23.32 4.36
C ASN A 340 8.80 -23.74 5.08
N GLU A 341 8.62 -23.33 6.33
CA GLU A 341 7.40 -23.62 7.10
C GLU A 341 6.15 -22.99 6.44
N ILE A 342 6.24 -21.72 6.04
CA ILE A 342 5.13 -20.98 5.42
C ILE A 342 4.83 -21.50 4.00
N ASN A 343 5.87 -21.87 3.24
CA ASN A 343 5.72 -22.33 1.84
C ASN A 343 5.43 -23.84 1.72
N ASP A 344 5.44 -24.59 2.81
CA ASP A 344 4.87 -25.93 2.85
C ASP A 344 3.34 -25.85 2.99
N HIS A 345 2.66 -26.09 1.87
CA HIS A 345 1.20 -26.04 1.75
C HIS A 345 0.45 -26.98 2.71
N SER A 346 1.12 -27.93 3.37
CA SER A 346 0.51 -28.78 4.39
C SER A 346 0.43 -28.14 5.78
N ASN A 347 1.15 -27.05 6.02
CA ASN A 347 1.24 -26.39 7.34
C ASN A 347 0.13 -25.36 7.61
N GLY A 348 -0.72 -25.06 6.62
CA GLY A 348 -1.88 -24.20 6.81
C GLY A 348 -1.57 -22.71 6.90
N PHE A 349 -0.44 -22.26 6.32
CA PHE A 349 -0.05 -20.85 6.25
C PHE A 349 -0.34 -20.19 4.89
N ASN A 350 -0.90 -20.96 3.94
CA ASN A 350 -1.18 -20.47 2.60
C ASN A 350 -2.63 -20.05 2.43
N GLY A 351 -2.81 -19.03 1.59
CA GLY A 351 -4.07 -18.52 1.08
C GLY A 351 -4.34 -19.00 -0.35
N CYS A 352 -5.09 -18.23 -1.13
CA CYS A 352 -5.28 -18.50 -2.57
C CYS A 352 -3.98 -18.41 -3.36
N PHE A 353 -3.93 -19.10 -4.51
CA PHE A 353 -2.88 -18.95 -5.53
C PHE A 353 -1.45 -19.13 -4.99
N GLY A 354 -1.29 -19.90 -3.91
CA GLY A 354 0.00 -20.16 -3.27
C GLY A 354 0.59 -18.97 -2.49
N HIS A 355 -0.18 -17.91 -2.27
CA HIS A 355 0.19 -16.80 -1.40
C HIS A 355 -0.02 -17.17 0.07
N TYR A 356 0.27 -16.24 0.97
CA TYR A 356 0.12 -16.47 2.40
C TYR A 356 -1.29 -16.10 2.88
N ASN A 357 -1.77 -16.82 3.88
CA ASN A 357 -2.92 -16.36 4.67
C ASN A 357 -2.44 -15.45 5.81
N GLU A 358 -3.37 -14.93 6.60
CA GLU A 358 -3.07 -14.01 7.71
C GLU A 358 -1.98 -14.55 8.66
N LYS A 359 -1.99 -15.85 8.96
CA LYS A 359 -0.99 -16.48 9.84
C LYS A 359 0.38 -16.57 9.19
N GLY A 360 0.45 -16.85 7.89
CA GLY A 360 1.70 -16.82 7.15
C GLY A 360 2.31 -15.42 7.13
N HIS A 361 1.49 -14.40 6.88
CA HIS A 361 1.92 -13.00 6.97
C HIS A 361 2.38 -12.60 8.37
N ALA A 362 1.75 -13.13 9.43
CA ALA A 362 2.17 -12.89 10.81
C ALA A 362 3.58 -13.42 11.10
N LEU A 363 3.93 -14.60 10.56
CA LEU A 363 5.27 -15.15 10.68
C LEU A 363 6.31 -14.32 9.92
N VAL A 364 5.98 -13.85 8.71
CA VAL A 364 6.85 -12.91 7.96
C VAL A 364 7.07 -11.62 8.75
N ALA A 365 6.00 -11.01 9.25
CA ALA A 365 6.06 -9.77 10.02
C ALA A 365 6.91 -9.94 11.29
N SER A 366 6.71 -11.03 12.05
CA SER A 366 7.47 -11.29 13.27
C SER A 366 8.95 -11.51 13.01
N ASP A 367 9.32 -12.30 11.98
CA ASP A 367 10.73 -12.55 11.66
C ASP A 367 11.43 -11.28 11.19
N ILE A 368 10.78 -10.49 10.32
CA ILE A 368 11.31 -9.20 9.87
C ILE A 368 11.46 -8.23 11.05
N ARG A 369 10.46 -8.15 11.94
CA ARG A 369 10.54 -7.33 13.17
C ARG A 369 11.78 -7.67 13.98
N ASP A 370 11.99 -8.96 14.26
CA ASP A 370 13.14 -9.41 15.06
C ASP A 370 14.47 -9.05 14.39
N GLN A 371 14.55 -9.14 13.06
CA GLN A 371 15.72 -8.70 12.29
C GLN A 371 15.91 -7.18 12.32
N LEU A 372 14.84 -6.39 12.26
CA LEU A 372 14.91 -4.93 12.35
C LEU A 372 15.43 -4.47 13.71
N VAL A 373 14.92 -5.06 14.80
CA VAL A 373 15.37 -4.81 16.17
C VAL A 373 16.84 -5.20 16.33
N LYS A 374 17.23 -6.38 15.83
CA LYS A 374 18.62 -6.84 15.88
C LYS A 374 19.57 -5.93 15.09
N GLY A 375 19.09 -5.36 13.99
CA GLY A 375 19.83 -4.39 13.18
C GLY A 375 19.90 -2.98 13.79
N GLY A 376 19.09 -2.70 14.81
CA GLY A 376 19.04 -1.39 15.46
C GLY A 376 18.36 -0.31 14.60
N TRP A 377 17.46 -0.72 13.70
CA TRP A 377 16.68 0.21 12.86
C TRP A 377 15.33 0.58 13.47
N VAL A 378 14.87 -0.17 14.49
CA VAL A 378 13.64 0.06 15.26
C VAL A 378 13.83 -0.27 16.74
#